data_AF-A0A068NP15-F1
#
_entry.id   AF-A0A068NP15-F1
#
_cell.length_a   1.000
_cell.length_b   1.000
_cell.length_c   1.000
_cell.angle_alpha   90.00
_cell.angle_beta   90.00
_cell.angle_gamma   90.00
#
_symmetry.space_group_name_H-M   'P 1'
#
loop_
_entity.id
_entity.type
_entity.pdbx_description
1 polymer ?
#
loop_
_entity_poly.entity_id
_entity_poly.type
_entity_poly.pdbx_seq_one_letter_code
_entity_poly.pdbx_strand_id
1 'polypeptide(L)' 'MKSVTVQLPDRLFELAEQAIRDGYFASMDDLVRISVMNFVRRPMLDRLAEHQLEDLAAAEERLRNAS' A
#
# COMPACT_ATOMS: atom_id res chain seq x y z
N MET A 1 -15.21 -8.55 15.33
CA MET A 1 -14.63 -8.34 13.98
C MET A 1 -15.68 -8.68 12.94
N LYS A 2 -15.66 -8.05 11.75
CA LYS A 2 -16.48 -8.48 10.62
C LYS A 2 -15.72 -9.55 9.84
N SER A 3 -16.42 -10.62 9.43
CA SER A 3 -15.87 -11.67 8.57
C SER A 3 -16.22 -11.39 7.12
N VAL A 4 -15.27 -11.63 6.21
CA VAL A 4 -15.47 -11.51 4.76
C VAL A 4 -14.88 -12.76 4.12
N THR A 5 -15.66 -13.42 3.28
CA THR A 5 -15.20 -14.55 2.47
C THR A 5 -14.80 -14.04 1.10
N VAL A 6 -13.61 -14.41 0.64
CA VAL A 6 -13.10 -14.08 -0.69
C VAL A 6 -12.73 -15.36 -1.42
N GLN A 7 -12.88 -15.36 -2.74
CA GLN A 7 -12.37 -16.42 -3.58
C GLN A 7 -11.08 -15.93 -4.24
N LEU A 8 -10.03 -16.74 -4.16
CA LEU A 8 -8.75 -16.48 -4.79
C LEU A 8 -8.58 -17.43 -5.98
N PRO A 9 -8.04 -16.95 -7.11
CA PRO A 9 -7.54 -17.83 -8.15
C PRO A 9 -6.51 -18.82 -7.59
N ASP A 10 -6.56 -20.07 -8.04
CA ASP A 10 -5.73 -21.18 -7.53
C ASP A 10 -4.24 -20.82 -7.49
N ARG A 11 -3.72 -20.22 -8.57
CA ARG A 11 -2.33 -19.77 -8.65
C ARG A 11 -1.95 -18.77 -7.55
N LEU A 12 -2.85 -17.86 -7.18
CA LEU A 12 -2.60 -16.89 -6.11
C LEU A 12 -2.67 -17.56 -4.73
N PHE A 13 -3.56 -18.53 -4.56
CA PHE A 13 -3.62 -19.33 -3.35
C PHE A 13 -2.32 -20.11 -3.13
N GLU A 14 -1.80 -20.78 -4.16
CA GLU A 14 -0.51 -21.50 -4.10
C GLU A 14 0.66 -20.59 -3.72
N LEU A 15 0.72 -19.39 -4.31
CA LEU A 15 1.74 -18.39 -3.97
C LEU A 15 1.61 -17.90 -2.53
N ALA A 16 0.39 -17.67 -2.06
CA ALA A 16 0.12 -17.26 -0.69
C ALA A 16 0.53 -18.34 0.32
N GLU A 17 0.21 -19.60 0.03
CA GLU A 17 0.68 -20.72 0.86
C GLU A 17 2.20 -20.84 0.86
N GLN A 18 2.85 -20.66 -0.29
CA GLN A 18 4.30 -20.70 -0.36
C GLN A 18 4.93 -19.59 0.49
N ALA A 19 4.40 -18.37 0.42
CA ALA A 19 4.90 -17.25 1.22
C ALA A 19 4.74 -17.49 2.73
N ILE A 20 3.69 -18.21 3.15
CA ILE A 20 3.49 -18.62 4.55
C ILE A 20 4.51 -19.71 4.92
N ARG A 21 4.72 -20.72 4.07
CA ARG A 21 5.72 -21.79 4.29
C ARG A 21 7.14 -21.23 4.40
N ASP A 22 7.46 -20.23 3.60
CA ASP A 22 8.76 -19.56 3.61
C ASP A 22 8.94 -18.59 4.79
N GLY A 23 7.89 -18.39 5.61
CA GLY A 23 7.93 -17.59 6.83
C GLY A 23 7.76 -16.08 6.62
N TYR A 24 7.37 -15.63 5.41
CA TYR A 24 7.09 -14.21 5.17
C TYR A 24 5.81 -13.75 5.89
N PHE A 25 4.86 -14.65 6.10
CA PHE A 25 3.58 -14.37 6.77
C PHE A 25 3.24 -15.46 7.77
N ALA A 26 2.57 -15.10 8.86
CA ALA A 26 2.20 -16.05 9.91
C ALA A 26 0.98 -16.91 9.54
N SER A 27 0.08 -16.40 8.70
CA SER A 27 -1.13 -17.09 8.26
C SER A 27 -1.74 -16.45 7.01
N MET A 28 -2.74 -17.10 6.43
CA MET A 28 -3.53 -16.55 5.31
C MET A 28 -4.26 -15.26 5.73
N ASP A 29 -4.83 -15.24 6.94
CA ASP A 29 -5.51 -14.06 7.49
C ASP A 29 -4.56 -12.87 7.62
N ASP A 30 -3.33 -13.11 8.06
CA ASP A 30 -2.30 -12.08 8.21
C ASP A 30 -1.88 -11.51 6.85
N LEU A 31 -1.59 -12.40 5.88
CA LEU A 31 -1.25 -12.04 4.51
C LEU A 31 -2.36 -11.19 3.86
N VAL A 32 -3.62 -11.62 3.96
CA VAL A 32 -4.77 -10.90 3.38
C VAL A 32 -4.93 -9.54 4.04
N ARG A 33 -4.84 -9.46 5.38
CA ARG A 33 -4.98 -8.20 6.11
C ARG A 33 -3.89 -7.20 5.72
N ILE A 34 -2.63 -7.63 5.66
CA ILE A 34 -1.51 -6.78 5.27
C ILE A 34 -1.67 -6.33 3.82
N SER A 35 -2.06 -7.24 2.92
CA SER A 35 -2.24 -6.93 1.50
C SER A 35 -3.35 -5.90 1.28
N VAL A 36 -4.51 -6.07 1.93
CA VAL A 36 -5.61 -5.10 1.86
C VAL A 36 -5.19 -3.76 2.46
N MET A 37 -4.52 -3.78 3.62
CA MET A 37 -4.05 -2.56 4.25
C MET A 37 -3.06 -1.81 3.36
N ASN A 38 -2.12 -2.50 2.72
CA ASN A 38 -1.17 -1.91 1.77
C ASN A 38 -1.87 -1.38 0.53
N PHE A 39 -2.82 -2.12 -0.02
CA PHE A 39 -3.62 -1.67 -1.17
C PHE A 39 -4.40 -0.39 -0.86
N VAL A 40 -4.99 -0.28 0.33
CA VAL A 40 -5.76 0.91 0.75
C VAL A 40 -4.84 2.09 1.09
N ARG A 41 -3.69 1.84 1.72
CA ARG A 41 -2.76 2.89 2.16
C ARG A 41 -1.88 3.44 1.03
N ARG A 42 -1.56 2.64 0.03
CA ARG A 42 -0.64 3.05 -1.04
C ARG A 42 -1.13 4.27 -1.83
N PRO A 43 -2.42 4.35 -2.27
CA PRO A 43 -2.94 5.56 -2.90
C PRO A 43 -2.92 6.79 -2.00
N MET A 44 -3.05 6.61 -0.68
CA MET A 44 -2.97 7.72 0.28
C MET A 44 -1.55 8.26 0.38
N LEU A 45 -0.55 7.37 0.38
CA LEU A 45 0.85 7.75 0.41
C LEU A 45 1.31 8.38 -0.91
N ASP A 46 0.87 7.83 -2.05
CA ASP A 46 1.17 8.37 -3.38
C ASP A 46 0.63 9.80 -3.52
N ARG A 47 -0.63 10.04 -3.13
CA ARG A 47 -1.22 11.39 -3.12
C ARG A 47 -0.55 12.35 -2.15
N LEU A 48 -0.13 11.87 -0.98
CA LEU A 48 0.60 12.70 -0.01
C LEU A 48 1.97 13.13 -0.59
N ALA A 49 2.66 12.23 -1.28
CA ALA A 49 3.92 12.53 -1.94
C ALA A 49 3.74 13.55 -3.07
N GLU A 50 2.68 13.42 -3.87
CA GLU A 50 2.31 14.40 -4.91
C GLU A 50 2.08 15.80 -4.32
N HIS A 51 1.28 15.92 -3.26
CA HIS A 51 1.03 17.22 -2.62
C HIS A 51 2.28 17.83 -1.97
N GLN A 52 3.15 17.02 -1.37
CA GLN A 52 4.41 17.53 -0.82
C GLN A 52 5.35 18.09 -1.89
N LEU A 53 5.37 17.48 -3.08
CA LEU A 53 6.11 17.98 -4.23
C LEU A 53 5.52 19.29 -4.77
N GLU A 54 4.18 19.39 -4.83
CA GLU A 54 3.48 20.64 -5.21
C GLU A 54 3.81 21.80 -4.27
N ASP A 55 3.79 21.55 -2.95
CA ASP A 55 4.10 22.55 -1.93
C ASP A 55 5.54 23.05 -2.03
N LEU A 56 6.50 22.15 -2.27
CA LEU A 56 7.90 22.51 -2.50
C LEU A 56 8.07 23.37 -3.76
N ALA A 57 7.46 22.97 -4.87
CA ALA A 57 7.51 23.73 -6.11
C ALA A 57 6.92 25.15 -5.95
N ALA A 58 5.79 25.27 -5.24
CA ALA A 58 5.18 26.56 -4.95
C ALA A 58 6.05 27.43 -4.02
N ALA A 59 6.78 26.82 -3.08
CA ALA A 59 7.72 27.55 -2.22
C ALA A 59 8.94 28.06 -3.00
N GLU A 60 9.49 27.26 -3.92
CA GLU A 60 10.60 27.66 -4.80
C GLU A 60 10.20 28.81 -5.74
N GLU A 61 9.00 28.76 -6.31
CA GLU A 61 8.49 29.82 -7.17
C GLU A 61 8.31 31.14 -6.40
N ARG A 62 7.77 31.09 -5.18
CA ARG A 62 7.67 32.26 -4.30
C ARG A 62 9.03 32.86 -3.97
N LEU A 63 10.04 32.03 -3.69
CA LEU A 63 11.40 32.50 -3.42
C LEU A 63 12.03 33.15 -4.66
N ARG A 64 11.83 32.56 -5.84
CA ARG A 64 12.34 33.10 -7.10
C ARG A 64 11.72 34.43 -7.47
N ASN A 65 10.42 34.60 -7.23
CA ASN A 65 9.68 35.83 -7.54
C ASN A 65 9.84 36.93 -6.47
N ALA A 66 10.47 36.60 -5.33
CA ALA A 66 10.77 37.53 -4.24
C ALA A 66 12.21 38.08 -4.27
N SER A 67 13.07 37.60 -5.18
CA SER A 67 14.38 38.19 -5.50
C SER A 67 14.30 39.08 -6.73
#